data_AF-A0A821MUV3-F1
#
_entry.id   AF-A0A821MUV3-F1
#
_cell.length_a   1.000
_cell.length_b   1.000
_cell.length_c   1.000
_cell.angle_alpha   90.00
_cell.angle_beta   90.00
_cell.angle_gamma   90.00
#
_symmetry.space_group_name_H-M   'P 1'
#
loop_
_entity.id
_entity.type
_entity.pdbx_description
1 polymer ?
#
loop_
_entity_poly.entity_id
_entity_poly.type
_entity_poly.pdbx_seq_one_letter_code
_entity_poly.pdbx_strand_id
1 'polypeptide(L)' 'EPRASYDINGNDSDPQPRMTATNDNKHGTRCAGEVAAAANNNICSVGVAYNARIGGTKNNH' A
#
# COMPACT_ATOMS: atom_id res chain seq x y z
N GLU A 1 7.34 18.10 -1.15
CA GLU A 1 7.30 16.66 -1.45
C GLU A 1 5.93 16.30 -2.03
N PRO A 2 5.84 15.61 -3.17
CA PRO A 2 4.55 15.12 -3.65
C PRO A 2 4.05 14.04 -2.69
N ARG A 3 2.81 14.16 -2.19
CA ARG A 3 2.18 13.12 -1.39
C ARG A 3 1.90 11.93 -2.31
N ALA A 4 2.51 10.77 -2.03
CA ALA A 4 2.31 9.55 -2.81
C ALA A 4 1.02 8.78 -2.42
N SER A 5 0.27 9.29 -1.44
CA SER A 5 -0.88 8.60 -0.84
C SER A 5 -2.11 9.51 -0.74
N TYR A 6 -3.27 8.97 -1.07
CA TYR A 6 -4.56 9.65 -0.96
C TYR A 6 -5.73 8.65 -1.03
N ASP A 7 -6.82 8.88 -0.30
CA ASP A 7 -8.06 8.12 -0.48
C ASP A 7 -9.11 8.96 -1.20
N ILE A 8 -9.41 8.54 -2.42
CA ILE A 8 -10.41 9.19 -3.27
C ILE A 8 -11.83 8.88 -2.79
N ASN A 9 -12.05 7.75 -2.12
CA ASN A 9 -13.39 7.34 -1.68
C ASN A 9 -13.86 8.11 -0.44
N GLY A 10 -12.96 8.32 0.53
CA GLY A 10 -13.19 9.11 1.73
C GLY A 10 -12.86 10.60 1.56
N ASN A 11 -12.23 10.95 0.42
CA ASN A 11 -11.73 12.29 0.13
C ASN A 11 -10.81 12.83 1.23
N ASP A 12 -9.95 11.95 1.74
CA ASP A 12 -9.00 12.21 2.81
C ASP A 12 -7.62 11.64 2.43
N SER A 13 -6.62 11.89 3.27
CA SER A 13 -5.24 11.52 2.95
C SER A 13 -4.76 10.18 3.49
N ASP A 14 -5.64 9.41 4.12
CA ASP A 14 -5.34 8.10 4.67
C ASP A 14 -5.79 6.99 3.71
N PRO A 15 -4.85 6.32 3.02
CA PRO A 15 -5.17 5.23 2.12
C PRO A 15 -5.39 3.89 2.84
N GLN A 16 -5.55 3.85 4.18
CA GLN A 16 -5.74 2.60 4.92
C GLN A 16 -6.81 1.70 4.27
N PRO A 17 -6.49 0.42 4.00
CA PRO A 17 -7.47 -0.54 3.52
C PRO A 17 -8.57 -0.76 4.57
N ARG A 18 -9.84 -0.62 4.16
CA ARG A 18 -10.96 -1.01 5.02
C ARG A 18 -11.07 -2.54 5.04
N MET A 19 -11.02 -3.16 6.22
CA MET A 19 -11.25 -4.60 6.35
C MET A 19 -12.71 -4.96 6.00
N THR A 20 -12.87 -5.97 5.15
CA THR A 20 -14.15 -6.60 4.81
C THR A 20 -14.06 -8.09 5.13
N ALA A 21 -15.19 -8.77 5.32
CA ALA A 21 -15.20 -10.22 5.63
C ALA A 21 -14.49 -11.07 4.54
N THR A 22 -14.50 -10.59 3.30
CA THR A 22 -13.91 -11.19 2.10
C THR A 22 -12.48 -10.73 1.82
N ASN A 23 -11.98 -9.74 2.57
CA ASN A 23 -10.65 -9.12 2.37
C ASN A 23 -10.45 -8.60 0.94
N ASP A 24 -11.39 -7.83 0.41
CA ASP A 24 -11.34 -7.36 -0.99
C ASP A 24 -10.27 -6.27 -1.19
N ASN A 25 -10.07 -5.42 -0.18
CA ASN A 25 -9.13 -4.30 -0.22
C ASN A 25 -7.65 -4.69 -0.01
N LYS A 26 -7.31 -5.97 -0.14
CA LYS A 26 -5.95 -6.48 0.08
C LYS A 26 -4.97 -6.24 -1.08
N HIS A 27 -5.51 -5.96 -2.28
CA HIS A 27 -4.70 -5.91 -3.51
C HIS A 27 -3.62 -4.83 -3.44
N GLY A 28 -3.98 -3.61 -3.04
CA GLY A 28 -3.03 -2.49 -2.94
C GLY A 28 -1.83 -2.78 -2.03
N THR A 29 -2.07 -3.38 -0.86
CA THR A 29 -1.00 -3.77 0.08
C THR A 29 -0.09 -4.86 -0.49
N ARG A 30 -0.63 -5.82 -1.25
CA ARG A 30 0.17 -6.89 -1.88
C ARG A 30 1.09 -6.33 -2.97
N CYS A 31 0.54 -5.51 -3.87
CA CYS A 31 1.33 -4.87 -4.92
C CYS A 31 2.39 -3.92 -4.34
N ALA A 32 2.09 -3.21 -3.25
CA ALA A 32 3.10 -2.40 -2.57
C ALA A 32 4.26 -3.24 -2.02
N GLY A 33 3.97 -4.45 -1.54
CA GLY A 33 4.99 -5.39 -1.06
C GLY A 33 5.93 -5.88 -2.17
N GLU A 34 5.40 -6.17 -3.36
CA GLU A 34 6.19 -6.58 -4.53
C GLU A 34 7.24 -5.51 -4.92
N VAL A 35 6.85 -4.24 -4.81
CA VAL A 35 7.71 -3.11 -5.21
C VAL A 35 8.70 -2.72 -4.11
N ALA A 36 8.23 -2.54 -2.87
CA ALA A 36 9.03 -1.86 -1.84
C ALA A 36 8.91 -2.48 -0.44
N ALA A 37 8.60 -3.79 -0.33
CA ALA A 37 8.75 -4.47 0.96
C ALA A 37 10.19 -4.33 1.48
N ALA A 38 10.32 -3.98 2.75
CA ALA A 38 11.60 -3.68 3.38
C ALA A 38 12.53 -4.90 3.40
N ALA A 39 13.83 -4.65 3.22
CA ALA A 39 14.87 -5.66 3.32
C ALA A 39 15.46 -5.75 4.74
N ASN A 40 16.03 -6.91 5.09
CA ASN A 40 16.84 -7.13 6.30
C ASN A 40 16.13 -6.79 7.64
N ASN A 41 14.81 -6.97 7.73
CA ASN A 41 14.03 -6.69 8.93
C ASN A 41 13.36 -7.93 9.55
N ASN A 42 13.68 -9.14 9.06
CA ASN A 42 13.12 -10.41 9.51
C ASN A 42 11.58 -10.55 9.35
N ILE A 43 10.96 -9.75 8.46
CA ILE A 43 9.51 -9.76 8.21
C ILE A 43 9.25 -10.00 6.72
N CYS A 44 8.50 -11.06 6.40
CA CYS A 44 8.08 -11.39 5.02
C CYS A 44 9.26 -11.45 4.02
N SER A 45 8.98 -11.22 2.74
CA SER A 45 9.95 -11.16 1.63
C SER A 45 10.36 -9.72 1.31
N VAL A 46 11.28 -9.53 0.36
CA VAL A 46 11.85 -8.22 -0.02
C VAL A 46 11.26 -7.74 -1.36
N GLY A 47 11.02 -6.43 -1.47
CA GLY A 47 10.55 -5.81 -2.72
C GLY A 47 11.67 -5.53 -3.72
N VAL A 48 11.32 -5.42 -5.00
CA VAL A 48 12.28 -5.15 -6.10
C VAL A 48 13.10 -3.88 -5.86
N ALA A 49 12.47 -2.85 -5.30
CA ALA A 49 13.06 -1.57 -4.93
C ALA A 49 12.88 -1.29 -3.43
N TYR A 50 13.41 -2.18 -2.58
CA TYR A 50 13.27 -2.12 -1.12
C TYR A 50 13.78 -0.82 -0.44
N ASN A 51 14.53 0.01 -1.15
CA ASN A 51 14.99 1.34 -0.68
C ASN A 51 14.11 2.50 -1.17
N ALA A 52 13.10 2.24 -2.00
CA ALA A 52 12.20 3.28 -2.50
C ALA A 52 11.12 3.66 -1.48
N ARG A 53 10.59 4.89 -1.59
CA ARG A 53 9.37 5.28 -0.89
C ARG A 53 8.17 4.87 -1.75
N ILE A 54 7.18 4.23 -1.14
CA ILE A 54 5.93 3.81 -1.79
C ILE A 54 4.73 4.47 -1.09
N GLY A 55 3.71 4.81 -1.87
CA GLY A 55 2.43 5.31 -1.40
C GLY A 55 1.28 4.58 -2.08
N GLY A 56 0.05 4.84 -1.64
CA GLY A 56 -1.14 4.16 -2.14
C GLY A 56 -2.28 5.14 -2.40
N THR A 57 -2.93 5.01 -3.56
CA THR A 57 -4.19 5.70 -3.85
C THR A 57 -5.35 4.73 -3.70
N LYS A 58 -6.27 5.03 -2.79
CA LYS A 58 -7.45 4.19 -2.57
C LYS A 58 -8.60 4.70 -3.43
N ASN A 59 -9.10 3.85 -4.32
CA ASN A 59 -10.26 4.10 -5.18
C ASN A 59 -11.05 2.79 -5.30
N ASN A 60 -12.38 2.86 -5.21
CA ASN A 60 -13.25 1.72 -5.43
C ASN A 60 -13.71 1.76 -6.89
N HIS A 61 -13.22 0.82 -7.70
CA HIS A 61 -13.76 0.59 -9.05
C HIS A 61 -15.02 -0.27 -8.98
#